data_AF-A0ABD6E069-F1
#
_entry.id   AF-A0ABD6E069-F1
#
_cell.length_a   1.000
_cell.length_b   1.000
_cell.length_c   1.000
_cell.angle_alpha   90.00
_cell.angle_beta   90.00
_cell.angle_gamma   90.00
#
_symmetry.space_group_name_H-M   'P 1'
#
loop_
_entity.id
_entity.type
_entity.pdbx_description
1 polymer ?
#
loop_
_entity_poly.entity_id
_entity_poly.type
_entity_poly.pdbx_seq_one_letter_code
_entity_poly.pdbx_strand_id
1 'polypeptide(L)'
;MFDGDTDFRYDGRPISDILAEQAPEPPKIGPHNDFTVYVMGPYTAFNAEKAYDDADQLRTPFQKDPLFDPEEHVDENGNSSMEEALRDFCRELRHEHNCRAFIATDIDIPTHQQAENHNKERDADDPEITGMDPLAQSVAFAAHSDAVIFLFTRGGLTTGVGAETGGILGEFHLRRGNPATTHKPGQRIAIYRDKNFGSATIDELPKGYDVQYDTFGSKKNLHQTVRRWFDNLSRETRDTDLPVFIPGETYSSEIDT
;
A
#
# COMPACT_ATOMS: atom_id res chain seq x y z
N MET A 1 4.12 12.46 15.79
CA MET A 1 2.84 12.98 16.29
C MET A 1 2.29 13.77 15.12
N PHE A 2 1.24 13.26 14.48
CA PHE A 2 0.60 13.93 13.35
C PHE A 2 0.14 15.31 13.83
N ASP A 3 0.65 16.37 13.22
CA ASP A 3 0.17 17.72 13.49
C ASP A 3 -1.04 17.95 12.59
N GLY A 4 -2.15 18.39 13.19
CA GLY A 4 -3.52 18.32 12.68
C GLY A 4 -3.86 19.22 11.48
N ASP A 5 -3.02 19.27 10.44
CA ASP A 5 -3.31 19.95 9.16
C ASP A 5 -3.99 18.97 8.17
N THR A 6 -5.01 18.31 8.70
CA THR A 6 -5.75 17.13 8.24
C THR A 6 -6.67 17.36 7.06
N ASP A 7 -6.16 17.93 5.99
CA ASP A 7 -6.98 18.13 4.80
C ASP A 7 -6.62 17.12 3.69
N PHE A 8 -5.75 16.14 4.00
CA PHE A 8 -5.19 15.16 3.06
C PHE A 8 -4.88 15.81 1.71
N ARG A 9 -4.00 16.81 1.76
CA ARG A 9 -3.59 17.59 0.58
C ARG A 9 -2.12 17.44 0.33
N TYR A 10 -1.75 17.61 -0.93
CA TYR A 10 -0.39 17.85 -1.35
C TYR A 10 -0.38 19.08 -2.26
N ASP A 11 0.47 20.05 -1.95
CA ASP A 11 0.57 21.33 -2.66
C ASP A 11 -0.80 22.03 -2.87
N GLY A 12 -1.59 22.07 -1.80
CA GLY A 12 -2.93 22.67 -1.81
C GLY A 12 -3.98 21.88 -2.61
N ARG A 13 -3.66 20.73 -3.19
CA ARG A 13 -4.59 19.86 -3.92
C ARG A 13 -5.06 18.67 -3.05
N PRO A 14 -6.35 18.29 -3.08
CA PRO A 14 -6.81 17.08 -2.41
C PRO A 14 -6.11 15.83 -2.96
N ILE A 15 -5.69 14.93 -2.07
CA ILE A 15 -5.08 13.65 -2.44
C ILE A 15 -6.06 12.80 -3.25
N SER A 16 -7.37 12.91 -3.00
CA SER A 16 -8.41 12.26 -3.83
C SER A 16 -8.29 12.61 -5.31
N ASP A 17 -8.02 13.88 -5.62
CA ASP A 17 -7.96 14.38 -7.00
C ASP A 17 -6.66 13.89 -7.65
N ILE A 18 -5.55 13.92 -6.90
CA ILE A 18 -4.26 13.39 -7.34
C ILE A 18 -4.39 11.89 -7.67
N LEU A 19 -5.04 11.10 -6.81
CA LEU A 19 -5.26 9.67 -7.05
C LEU A 19 -6.15 9.43 -8.27
N ALA A 20 -7.23 10.20 -8.45
CA ALA A 20 -8.12 10.07 -9.60
C ALA A 20 -7.40 10.34 -10.93
N GLU A 21 -6.41 11.23 -10.93
CA GLU A 21 -5.59 11.56 -12.10
C GLU A 21 -4.44 10.57 -12.35
N GLN A 22 -3.71 10.20 -11.29
CA GLN A 22 -2.43 9.51 -11.41
C GLN A 22 -2.52 8.00 -11.21
N ALA A 23 -3.47 7.50 -10.41
CA ALA A 23 -3.58 6.07 -10.16
C ALA A 23 -3.83 5.32 -11.48
N PRO A 24 -3.01 4.32 -11.84
CA PRO A 24 -3.10 3.66 -13.14
C PRO A 24 -4.49 3.08 -13.44
N GLU A 25 -5.01 3.40 -14.62
CA GLU A 25 -6.34 2.95 -15.03
C GLU A 25 -6.37 1.47 -15.41
N PRO A 26 -7.50 0.77 -15.15
CA PRO A 26 -7.70 -0.56 -15.69
C PRO A 26 -7.84 -0.51 -17.21
N PRO A 27 -7.37 -1.54 -17.94
CA PRO A 27 -7.33 -1.57 -19.40
C PRO A 27 -8.70 -1.76 -20.08
N LYS A 28 -9.79 -1.91 -19.31
CA LYS A 28 -11.16 -2.18 -19.79
C LYS A 28 -12.19 -1.44 -18.95
N ILE A 29 -13.41 -1.30 -19.46
CA ILE A 29 -14.59 -0.95 -18.66
C ILE A 29 -15.08 -2.21 -17.93
N GLY A 30 -15.08 -2.17 -16.60
CA GLY A 30 -15.52 -3.23 -15.71
C GLY A 30 -16.22 -2.69 -14.47
N PRO A 31 -16.79 -3.57 -13.62
CA PRO A 31 -17.65 -3.19 -12.51
C PRO A 31 -16.93 -2.43 -11.38
N HIS A 32 -15.60 -2.41 -11.40
CA HIS A 32 -14.75 -1.81 -10.36
C HIS A 32 -13.87 -0.68 -10.92
N ASN A 33 -14.22 -0.11 -12.07
CA ASN A 33 -13.29 0.77 -12.79
C ASN A 33 -12.84 2.01 -12.02
N ASP A 34 -13.67 2.51 -11.12
CA ASP A 34 -13.35 3.63 -10.23
C ASP A 34 -12.95 3.14 -8.81
N PHE A 35 -13.01 1.82 -8.57
CA PHE A 35 -12.65 1.20 -7.31
C PHE A 35 -11.14 1.24 -7.13
N THR A 36 -10.68 2.09 -6.23
CA THR A 36 -9.27 2.40 -6.03
C THR A 36 -8.67 1.48 -4.97
N VAL A 37 -7.55 0.82 -5.31
CA VAL A 37 -6.91 -0.19 -4.45
C VAL A 37 -5.48 0.20 -4.19
N TYR A 38 -5.20 0.58 -2.94
CA TYR A 38 -3.83 0.84 -2.52
C TYR A 38 -3.16 -0.46 -2.06
N VAL A 39 -2.07 -0.85 -2.74
CA VAL A 39 -1.29 -2.04 -2.41
C VAL A 39 0.02 -1.61 -1.76
N MET A 40 0.31 -2.21 -0.62
CA MET A 40 1.52 -1.98 0.17
C MET A 40 2.23 -3.31 0.36
N GLY A 41 3.54 -3.32 0.17
CA GLY A 41 4.38 -4.50 0.28
C GLY A 41 5.85 -4.11 0.42
N PRO A 42 6.77 -5.07 0.50
CA PRO A 42 8.18 -4.75 0.47
C PRO A 42 8.57 -4.16 -0.90
N TYR A 43 9.36 -3.08 -0.91
CA TYR A 43 9.87 -2.49 -2.16
C TYR A 43 11.25 -3.04 -2.54
N THR A 44 12.01 -3.48 -1.55
CA THR A 44 13.35 -4.04 -1.75
C THR A 44 13.31 -5.55 -1.62
N ALA A 45 13.84 -6.25 -2.62
CA ALA A 45 14.02 -7.70 -2.55
C ALA A 45 15.11 -8.07 -1.53
N PHE A 46 14.92 -9.17 -0.82
CA PHE A 46 15.99 -9.76 -0.02
C PHE A 46 16.99 -10.45 -0.95
N ASN A 47 18.24 -9.98 -0.91
CA ASN A 47 19.35 -10.57 -1.66
C ASN A 47 20.43 -11.04 -0.66
N ALA A 48 20.71 -12.35 -0.64
CA ALA A 48 21.71 -12.94 0.24
C ALA A 48 23.14 -12.41 -0.02
N GLU A 49 23.51 -12.05 -1.26
CA GLU A 49 24.83 -11.49 -1.60
C GLU A 49 25.08 -10.13 -0.98
N LYS A 50 24.00 -9.38 -0.68
CA LYS A 50 24.12 -8.11 0.06
C LYS A 50 24.25 -8.32 1.57
N ALA A 51 23.94 -9.51 2.06
CA ALA A 51 23.85 -9.81 3.49
C ALA A 51 25.00 -10.71 4.00
N TYR A 52 25.56 -11.56 3.13
CA TYR A 52 26.54 -12.57 3.50
C TYR A 52 27.69 -12.63 2.49
N ASP A 53 28.92 -12.70 2.99
CA ASP A 53 30.15 -12.73 2.19
C ASP A 53 30.33 -14.03 1.38
N ASP A 54 29.66 -15.12 1.78
CA ASP A 54 29.76 -16.46 1.18
C ASP A 54 28.51 -16.85 0.35
N ALA A 55 27.66 -15.87 0.04
CA ALA A 55 26.45 -16.08 -0.75
C ALA A 55 26.73 -16.45 -2.22
N ASP A 56 27.95 -16.22 -2.70
CA ASP A 56 28.43 -16.63 -4.03
C ASP A 56 28.39 -18.14 -4.25
N GLN A 57 28.33 -18.93 -3.16
CA GLN A 57 28.19 -20.38 -3.20
C GLN A 57 26.74 -20.84 -3.42
N LEU A 58 25.77 -19.93 -3.33
CA LEU A 58 24.35 -20.24 -3.53
C LEU A 58 24.05 -20.35 -5.03
N ARG A 59 23.14 -21.27 -5.39
CA ARG A 59 22.62 -21.36 -6.76
C ARG A 59 21.89 -20.08 -7.19
N THR A 60 21.27 -19.40 -6.22
CA THR A 60 20.62 -18.09 -6.37
C THR A 60 20.63 -17.42 -5.00
N PRO A 61 20.84 -16.09 -4.94
CA PRO A 61 20.83 -15.38 -3.67
C PRO A 61 19.42 -15.01 -3.19
N PHE A 62 18.40 -15.34 -3.98
CA PHE A 62 17.00 -15.01 -3.71
C PHE A 62 16.25 -16.19 -3.12
N GLN A 63 15.36 -15.90 -2.18
CA GLN A 63 14.42 -16.91 -1.68
C GLN A 63 13.32 -17.14 -2.71
N LYS A 64 12.84 -18.38 -2.81
CA LYS A 64 11.65 -18.67 -3.61
C LYS A 64 10.45 -17.92 -3.01
N ASP A 65 9.78 -17.14 -3.84
CA ASP A 65 8.69 -16.27 -3.44
C ASP A 65 7.52 -16.38 -4.44
N PRO A 66 6.25 -16.28 -4.01
CA PRO A 66 5.12 -16.30 -4.93
C PRO A 66 4.96 -15.03 -5.78
N LEU A 67 5.51 -13.90 -5.36
CA LEU A 67 5.41 -12.60 -6.04
C LEU A 67 6.70 -12.25 -6.78
N PHE A 68 7.85 -12.65 -6.25
CA PHE A 68 9.16 -12.36 -6.82
C PHE A 68 9.74 -13.53 -7.62
N ASP A 69 9.99 -13.27 -8.89
CA ASP A 69 10.77 -14.10 -9.81
C ASP A 69 12.10 -13.43 -10.17
N PRO A 70 13.26 -14.00 -9.80
CA PRO A 70 14.56 -13.44 -10.16
C PRO A 70 14.79 -13.26 -11.67
N GLU A 71 14.15 -14.06 -12.53
CA GLU A 71 14.31 -13.94 -13.98
C GLU A 71 13.58 -12.72 -14.55
N GLU A 72 12.55 -12.23 -13.85
CA GLU A 72 11.73 -11.09 -14.28
C GLU A 72 12.04 -9.80 -13.50
N HIS A 73 12.48 -9.92 -12.25
CA HIS A 73 12.59 -8.81 -11.30
C HIS A 73 14.02 -8.46 -10.89
N VAL A 74 15.01 -8.98 -11.62
CA VAL A 74 16.42 -8.61 -11.49
C VAL A 74 16.88 -8.03 -12.81
N ASP A 75 17.40 -6.79 -12.78
CA ASP A 75 17.91 -6.14 -13.98
C ASP A 75 19.27 -6.72 -14.42
N GLU A 76 19.75 -6.30 -15.59
CA GLU A 76 21.04 -6.73 -16.14
C GLU A 76 22.25 -6.36 -15.25
N ASN A 77 22.07 -5.41 -14.32
CA ASN A 77 23.08 -4.98 -13.35
C ASN A 77 23.00 -5.75 -12.02
N GLY A 78 22.08 -6.71 -11.88
CA GLY A 78 21.86 -7.48 -10.66
C GLY A 78 21.04 -6.74 -9.59
N ASN A 79 20.43 -5.60 -9.93
CA ASN A 79 19.53 -4.90 -9.02
C ASN A 79 18.19 -5.63 -8.98
N SER A 80 17.86 -6.15 -7.81
CA SER A 80 16.60 -6.83 -7.54
C SER A 80 15.57 -5.86 -7.00
N SER A 81 14.36 -5.90 -7.57
CA SER A 81 13.27 -4.98 -7.24
C SER A 81 12.01 -5.72 -6.85
N MET A 82 11.64 -5.66 -5.56
CA MET A 82 10.31 -6.09 -5.17
C MET A 82 9.24 -5.08 -5.58
N GLU A 83 9.61 -3.82 -5.77
CA GLU A 83 8.71 -2.82 -6.33
C GLU A 83 8.16 -3.25 -7.70
N GLU A 84 9.00 -3.78 -8.60
CA GLU A 84 8.54 -4.29 -9.89
C GLU A 84 7.56 -5.46 -9.75
N ALA A 85 7.82 -6.40 -8.84
CA ALA A 85 6.89 -7.50 -8.56
C ALA A 85 5.56 -7.02 -7.98
N LEU A 86 5.55 -5.94 -7.17
CA LEU A 86 4.33 -5.29 -6.72
C LEU A 86 3.61 -4.55 -7.85
N ARG A 87 4.35 -3.88 -8.75
CA ARG A 87 3.80 -3.25 -9.96
C ARG A 87 3.13 -4.30 -10.85
N ASP A 88 3.72 -5.48 -11.00
CA ASP A 88 3.14 -6.61 -11.73
C ASP A 88 1.89 -7.14 -11.07
N PHE A 89 1.90 -7.33 -9.75
CA PHE A 89 0.68 -7.71 -9.03
C PHE A 89 -0.44 -6.67 -9.20
N CYS A 90 -0.13 -5.37 -9.11
CA CYS A 90 -1.10 -4.31 -9.36
C CYS A 90 -1.61 -4.33 -10.82
N ARG A 91 -0.71 -4.53 -11.79
CA ARG A 91 -1.05 -4.70 -13.21
C ARG A 91 -2.05 -5.84 -13.38
N GLU A 92 -1.77 -7.00 -12.81
CA GLU A 92 -2.67 -8.15 -12.82
C GLU A 92 -3.99 -7.85 -12.13
N LEU A 93 -4.00 -7.13 -11.00
CA LEU A 93 -5.25 -6.69 -10.37
C LEU A 93 -6.10 -5.83 -11.29
N ARG A 94 -5.49 -4.86 -11.98
CA ARG A 94 -6.16 -4.00 -12.97
C ARG A 94 -6.76 -4.82 -14.11
N HIS A 95 -6.02 -5.81 -14.63
CA HIS A 95 -6.47 -6.65 -15.74
C HIS A 95 -7.55 -7.67 -15.34
N GLU A 96 -7.42 -8.31 -14.19
CA GLU A 96 -8.29 -9.41 -13.78
C GLU A 96 -9.55 -8.94 -13.05
N HIS A 97 -9.42 -7.89 -12.24
CA HIS A 97 -10.49 -7.44 -11.34
C HIS A 97 -11.04 -6.06 -11.72
N ASN A 98 -10.50 -5.41 -12.77
CA ASN A 98 -10.93 -4.12 -13.31
C ASN A 98 -10.99 -3.01 -12.26
N CYS A 99 -10.00 -2.93 -11.38
CA CYS A 99 -9.85 -1.88 -10.35
C CYS A 99 -8.69 -0.94 -10.66
N ARG A 100 -8.59 0.23 -10.00
CA ARG A 100 -7.44 1.14 -10.06
C ARG A 100 -6.42 0.76 -8.98
N ALA A 101 -5.71 -0.35 -9.19
CA ALA A 101 -4.69 -0.81 -8.25
C ALA A 101 -3.36 -0.08 -8.46
N PHE A 102 -2.74 0.39 -7.37
CA PHE A 102 -1.51 1.17 -7.40
C PHE A 102 -0.66 0.94 -6.14
N ILE A 103 0.63 1.27 -6.24
CA ILE A 103 1.58 1.36 -5.13
C ILE A 103 1.99 2.83 -4.91
N ALA A 104 2.64 3.16 -3.79
CA ALA A 104 2.94 4.56 -3.44
C ALA A 104 3.74 5.30 -4.54
N THR A 105 4.70 4.61 -5.17
CA THR A 105 5.57 5.13 -6.22
C THR A 105 4.91 5.20 -7.60
N ASP A 106 3.61 4.87 -7.72
CA ASP A 106 2.80 5.21 -8.90
C ASP A 106 2.29 6.66 -8.84
N ILE A 107 2.34 7.29 -7.66
CA ILE A 107 1.79 8.62 -7.42
C ILE A 107 2.96 9.60 -7.25
N ASP A 108 2.92 10.70 -8.01
CA ASP A 108 3.96 11.70 -8.11
C ASP A 108 3.94 12.67 -6.91
N ILE A 109 4.07 12.11 -5.70
CA ILE A 109 4.29 12.86 -4.46
C ILE A 109 5.67 12.48 -3.93
N PRO A 110 6.67 13.36 -4.07
CA PRO A 110 8.02 13.06 -3.64
C PRO A 110 8.11 12.95 -2.13
N THR A 111 9.02 12.11 -1.65
CA THR A 111 9.52 12.18 -0.28
C THR A 111 10.32 13.45 -0.04
N HIS A 112 10.52 13.85 1.21
CA HIS A 112 11.40 14.99 1.54
C HIS A 112 12.78 14.89 0.89
N GLN A 113 13.37 13.70 0.85
CA GLN A 113 14.69 13.50 0.23
C GLN A 113 14.66 13.66 -1.29
N GLN A 114 13.62 13.13 -1.95
CA GLN A 114 13.44 13.28 -3.39
C GLN A 114 13.19 14.73 -3.78
N ALA A 115 12.35 15.44 -3.02
CA ALA A 115 12.10 16.86 -3.22
C ALA A 115 13.39 17.68 -3.06
N GLU A 116 14.19 17.41 -2.03
CA GLU A 116 15.49 18.07 -1.83
C GLU A 116 16.44 17.86 -3.02
N ASN A 117 16.52 16.63 -3.53
CA ASN A 117 17.37 16.30 -4.67
C ASN A 117 16.87 16.99 -5.95
N HIS A 118 15.57 16.95 -6.21
CA HIS A 118 14.94 17.66 -7.33
C HIS A 118 15.22 19.17 -7.24
N ASN A 119 15.05 19.77 -6.07
CA ASN A 119 15.27 21.20 -5.88
C ASN A 119 16.74 21.60 -6.03
N LYS A 120 17.70 20.70 -5.85
CA LYS A 120 19.12 20.99 -6.16
C LYS A 120 19.40 21.01 -7.66
N GLU A 121 18.62 20.28 -8.43
CA GLU A 121 18.80 20.10 -9.88
C GLU A 121 17.84 20.96 -10.72
N ARG A 122 16.82 21.56 -10.10
CA ARG A 122 15.81 22.40 -10.78
C ARG A 122 16.40 23.67 -11.38
N ASP A 123 15.76 24.16 -12.43
CA ASP A 123 16.02 25.50 -12.96
C ASP A 123 15.54 26.58 -11.98
N ALA A 124 16.21 27.74 -11.96
CA ALA A 124 15.91 28.81 -11.00
C ALA A 124 14.49 29.39 -11.14
N ASP A 125 13.87 29.23 -12.31
CA ASP A 125 12.51 29.69 -12.62
C ASP A 125 11.44 28.65 -12.25
N ASP A 126 11.83 27.40 -11.97
CA ASP A 126 10.90 26.35 -11.54
C ASP A 126 10.55 26.51 -10.06
N PRO A 127 9.26 26.35 -9.69
CA PRO A 127 8.85 26.42 -8.30
C PRO A 127 9.54 25.32 -7.48
N GLU A 128 9.91 25.67 -6.26
CA GLU A 128 10.41 24.69 -5.31
C GLU A 128 9.29 23.71 -4.94
N ILE A 129 9.57 22.41 -5.00
CA ILE A 129 8.60 21.40 -4.58
C ILE A 129 8.87 20.97 -3.14
N THR A 130 7.81 20.67 -2.39
CA THR A 130 7.93 20.15 -1.04
C THR A 130 7.76 18.64 -1.05
N GLY A 131 8.47 17.93 -0.19
CA GLY A 131 8.22 16.49 -0.02
C GLY A 131 7.14 16.22 1.03
N MET A 132 6.62 15.01 1.04
CA MET A 132 5.74 14.48 2.08
C MET A 132 6.38 13.28 2.76
N ASP A 133 6.16 13.12 4.07
CA ASP A 133 6.60 11.93 4.82
C ASP A 133 5.94 10.65 4.27
N PRO A 134 6.69 9.55 4.05
CA PRO A 134 6.13 8.31 3.47
C PRO A 134 4.96 7.72 4.25
N LEU A 135 4.95 7.82 5.58
CA LEU A 135 3.84 7.33 6.39
C LEU A 135 2.62 8.25 6.24
N ALA A 136 2.82 9.57 6.17
CA ALA A 136 1.74 10.51 5.87
C ALA A 136 1.13 10.27 4.47
N GLN A 137 1.96 10.04 3.44
CA GLN A 137 1.50 9.65 2.12
C GLN A 137 0.66 8.37 2.18
N SER A 138 1.19 7.34 2.86
CA SER A 138 0.55 6.04 3.04
C SER A 138 -0.82 6.15 3.72
N VAL A 139 -0.93 6.94 4.78
CA VAL A 139 -2.20 7.21 5.47
C VAL A 139 -3.17 7.92 4.53
N ALA A 140 -2.72 8.96 3.80
CA ALA A 140 -3.57 9.71 2.89
C ALA A 140 -4.11 8.84 1.74
N PHE A 141 -3.25 8.00 1.15
CA PHE A 141 -3.65 7.04 0.12
C PHE A 141 -4.62 6.00 0.66
N ALA A 142 -4.35 5.47 1.85
CA ALA A 142 -5.24 4.50 2.51
C ALA A 142 -6.61 5.11 2.86
N ALA A 143 -6.64 6.38 3.27
CA ALA A 143 -7.89 7.09 3.57
C ALA A 143 -8.77 7.20 2.33
N HIS A 144 -8.19 7.52 1.17
CA HIS A 144 -8.94 7.76 -0.08
C HIS A 144 -9.15 6.53 -0.98
N SER A 145 -8.56 5.37 -0.64
CA SER A 145 -8.74 4.15 -1.43
C SER A 145 -9.93 3.33 -0.95
N ASP A 146 -10.70 2.74 -1.85
CA ASP A 146 -11.81 1.84 -1.53
C ASP A 146 -11.34 0.59 -0.77
N ALA A 147 -10.15 0.11 -1.09
CA ALA A 147 -9.51 -1.03 -0.47
C ALA A 147 -8.01 -0.77 -0.24
N VAL A 148 -7.48 -1.31 0.85
CA VAL A 148 -6.05 -1.30 1.18
C VAL A 148 -5.58 -2.73 1.38
N ILE A 149 -4.51 -3.10 0.69
CA ILE A 149 -3.91 -4.43 0.75
C ILE A 149 -2.50 -4.31 1.30
N PHE A 150 -2.21 -5.04 2.39
CA PHE A 150 -0.85 -5.27 2.86
C PHE A 150 -0.38 -6.66 2.45
N LEU A 151 0.77 -6.73 1.78
CA LEU A 151 1.41 -7.96 1.35
C LEU A 151 2.67 -8.23 2.17
N PHE A 152 2.68 -9.34 2.88
CA PHE A 152 3.85 -9.83 3.61
C PHE A 152 4.39 -11.08 2.94
N THR A 153 5.62 -11.01 2.45
CA THR A 153 6.28 -12.13 1.77
C THR A 153 7.75 -12.22 2.15
N ARG A 154 8.35 -13.40 1.94
CA ARG A 154 9.74 -13.66 2.36
C ARG A 154 10.79 -13.10 1.40
N GLY A 155 10.41 -12.90 0.14
CA GLY A 155 11.28 -12.41 -0.91
C GLY A 155 11.66 -10.93 -0.77
N GLY A 156 11.07 -10.20 0.17
CA GLY A 156 11.33 -8.77 0.36
C GLY A 156 11.67 -8.36 1.79
N LEU A 157 12.30 -7.19 1.93
CA LEU A 157 12.56 -6.54 3.21
C LEU A 157 11.29 -5.88 3.74
N THR A 158 10.75 -6.39 4.85
CA THR A 158 9.40 -6.05 5.33
C THR A 158 9.33 -4.97 6.40
N THR A 159 10.47 -4.36 6.79
CA THR A 159 10.49 -3.34 7.85
C THR A 159 9.61 -2.14 7.53
N GLY A 160 9.65 -1.65 6.29
CA GLY A 160 8.83 -0.52 5.82
C GLY A 160 7.33 -0.83 5.89
N VAL A 161 6.89 -1.86 5.16
CA VAL A 161 5.48 -2.29 5.16
C VAL A 161 4.98 -2.65 6.57
N GLY A 162 5.82 -3.20 7.44
CA GLY A 162 5.47 -3.49 8.83
C GLY A 162 5.21 -2.21 9.65
N ALA A 163 6.05 -1.19 9.49
CA ALA A 163 5.86 0.11 10.14
C ALA A 163 4.60 0.82 9.63
N GLU A 164 4.38 0.82 8.31
CA GLU A 164 3.20 1.38 7.66
C GLU A 164 1.91 0.67 8.07
N THR A 165 1.93 -0.67 8.15
CA THR A 165 0.79 -1.45 8.65
C THR A 165 0.41 -1.01 10.06
N GLY A 166 1.39 -0.91 10.96
CA GLY A 166 1.15 -0.44 12.32
C GLY A 166 0.62 0.99 12.38
N GLY A 167 1.21 1.88 11.58
CA GLY A 167 0.80 3.28 11.48
C GLY A 167 -0.63 3.45 10.97
N ILE A 168 -0.98 2.85 9.84
CA ILE A 168 -2.32 2.92 9.25
C ILE A 168 -3.37 2.29 10.16
N LEU A 169 -3.10 1.10 10.71
CA LEU A 169 -4.06 0.46 11.62
C LEU A 169 -4.28 1.26 12.91
N GLY A 170 -3.22 1.91 13.40
CA GLY A 170 -3.28 2.82 14.55
C GLY A 170 -4.08 4.07 14.23
N GLU A 171 -3.74 4.75 13.14
CA GLU A 171 -4.35 5.99 12.66
C GLU A 171 -5.86 5.83 12.42
N PHE A 172 -6.27 4.71 11.83
CA PHE A 172 -7.70 4.44 11.59
C PHE A 172 -8.43 3.83 12.79
N HIS A 173 -7.78 3.76 13.95
CA HIS A 173 -8.37 3.28 15.21
C HIS A 173 -8.90 1.83 15.14
N LEU A 174 -8.23 0.95 14.40
CA LEU A 174 -8.73 -0.40 14.07
C LEU A 174 -8.47 -1.48 15.10
N ARG A 175 -7.86 -1.09 16.23
CA ARG A 175 -7.61 -2.01 17.33
C ARG A 175 -8.95 -2.41 17.97
N ARG A 176 -9.14 -3.72 18.18
CA ARG A 176 -10.31 -4.26 18.89
C ARG A 176 -10.47 -3.64 20.26
N GLY A 177 -11.69 -3.23 20.57
CA GLY A 177 -12.04 -2.60 21.84
C GLY A 177 -11.52 -1.18 22.01
N ASN A 178 -11.00 -0.54 20.95
CA ASN A 178 -10.75 0.89 20.96
C ASN A 178 -12.09 1.65 21.00
N PRO A 179 -12.33 2.53 22.00
CA PRO A 179 -13.57 3.29 22.08
C PRO A 179 -13.63 4.48 21.11
N ALA A 180 -12.51 4.85 20.48
CA ALA A 180 -12.45 5.96 19.54
C ALA A 180 -13.21 5.65 18.24
N THR A 181 -13.67 6.70 17.56
CA THR A 181 -14.32 6.58 16.25
C THR A 181 -13.36 5.96 15.25
N THR A 182 -13.80 4.89 14.59
CA THR A 182 -13.07 4.27 13.48
C THR A 182 -13.12 5.17 12.25
N HIS A 183 -11.96 5.57 11.73
CA HIS A 183 -11.88 6.47 10.58
C HIS A 183 -12.00 5.75 9.23
N LYS A 184 -11.63 4.47 9.15
CA LYS A 184 -11.83 3.66 7.95
C LYS A 184 -12.37 2.29 8.35
N PRO A 185 -13.52 1.83 7.84
CA PRO A 185 -14.02 0.51 8.20
C PRO A 185 -13.00 -0.59 7.88
N GLY A 186 -12.67 -1.42 8.86
CA GLY A 186 -11.61 -2.42 8.71
C GLY A 186 -11.92 -3.53 7.69
N GLN A 187 -13.18 -3.66 7.28
CA GLN A 187 -13.59 -4.48 6.13
C GLN A 187 -12.87 -4.06 4.84
N ARG A 188 -12.48 -2.78 4.71
CA ARG A 188 -11.75 -2.19 3.57
C ARG A 188 -10.23 -2.39 3.64
N ILE A 189 -9.72 -3.06 4.67
CA ILE A 189 -8.30 -3.37 4.81
C ILE A 189 -8.11 -4.88 4.87
N ALA A 190 -7.22 -5.39 4.02
CA ALA A 190 -6.83 -6.78 4.00
C ALA A 190 -5.33 -6.94 4.18
N ILE A 191 -4.95 -7.92 4.99
CA ILE A 191 -3.57 -8.32 5.20
C ILE A 191 -3.41 -9.73 4.65
N TYR A 192 -2.58 -9.86 3.62
CA TYR A 192 -2.22 -11.13 3.03
C TYR A 192 -0.77 -11.46 3.35
N ARG A 193 -0.55 -12.65 3.87
CA ARG A 193 0.81 -13.16 4.08
C ARG A 193 1.08 -14.42 3.27
N ASP A 194 2.30 -14.57 2.77
CA ASP A 194 2.78 -15.86 2.30
C ASP A 194 2.65 -16.87 3.46
N LYS A 195 2.15 -18.07 3.18
CA LYS A 195 2.03 -19.17 4.15
C LYS A 195 3.35 -19.52 4.84
N ASN A 196 4.49 -19.20 4.21
CA ASN A 196 5.81 -19.44 4.79
C ASN A 196 6.39 -18.22 5.51
N PHE A 197 5.72 -17.06 5.44
CA PHE A 197 6.11 -15.85 6.16
C PHE A 197 5.81 -15.99 7.65
N GLY A 198 6.81 -15.69 8.48
CA GLY A 198 6.70 -15.74 9.94
C GLY A 198 7.00 -14.39 10.56
N SER A 199 6.07 -13.88 11.38
CA SER A 199 6.26 -12.69 12.21
C SER A 199 5.23 -12.71 13.33
N ALA A 200 5.68 -12.78 14.58
CA ALA A 200 4.78 -12.82 15.74
C ALA A 200 3.82 -11.64 15.78
N THR A 201 4.29 -10.44 15.37
CA THR A 201 3.46 -9.24 15.30
C THR A 201 2.33 -9.40 14.27
N ILE A 202 2.66 -9.88 13.06
CA ILE A 202 1.67 -10.06 11.98
C ILE A 202 0.73 -11.23 12.29
N ASP A 203 1.21 -12.27 12.96
CA ASP A 203 0.43 -13.44 13.38
C ASP A 203 -0.66 -13.10 14.41
N GLU A 204 -0.45 -12.06 15.21
CA GLU A 204 -1.39 -11.63 16.25
C GLU A 204 -2.40 -10.57 15.76
N LEU A 205 -2.22 -9.98 14.58
CA LEU A 205 -3.16 -9.00 14.02
C LEU A 205 -4.61 -9.50 13.95
N PRO A 206 -4.91 -10.76 13.54
CA PRO A 206 -6.28 -11.28 13.52
C PRO A 206 -6.96 -11.33 14.89
N LYS A 207 -6.19 -11.29 15.99
CA LYS A 207 -6.71 -11.26 17.35
C LYS A 207 -6.84 -9.84 17.88
N GLY A 208 -5.96 -8.94 17.44
CA GLY A 208 -5.87 -7.56 17.94
C GLY A 208 -6.66 -6.52 17.15
N TYR A 209 -6.97 -6.77 15.88
CA TYR A 209 -7.54 -5.79 14.95
C TYR A 209 -8.76 -6.34 14.19
N ASP A 210 -9.68 -5.44 13.84
CA ASP A 210 -10.89 -5.77 13.08
C ASP A 210 -10.68 -5.55 11.58
N VAL A 211 -9.76 -6.32 10.98
CA VAL A 211 -9.45 -6.27 9.54
C VAL A 211 -9.51 -7.65 8.90
N GLN A 212 -9.56 -7.69 7.56
CA GLN A 212 -9.47 -8.95 6.84
C GLN A 212 -8.04 -9.49 6.89
N TYR A 213 -7.91 -10.80 7.07
CA TYR A 213 -6.63 -11.48 7.12
C TYR A 213 -6.72 -12.82 6.42
N ASP A 214 -5.80 -13.07 5.48
CA ASP A 214 -5.69 -14.38 4.85
C ASP A 214 -4.23 -14.72 4.54
N THR A 215 -4.00 -15.98 4.21
CA THR A 215 -2.71 -16.51 3.77
C THR A 215 -2.78 -16.90 2.31
N PHE A 216 -1.67 -16.77 1.60
CA PHE A 216 -1.55 -17.27 0.22
C PHE A 216 -0.34 -18.17 0.05
N GLY A 217 -0.47 -19.16 -0.84
CA GLY A 217 0.63 -20.05 -1.21
C GLY A 217 1.14 -19.87 -2.65
N SER A 218 0.44 -19.07 -3.46
CA SER A 218 0.78 -18.74 -4.85
C SER A 218 0.09 -17.42 -5.26
N LYS A 219 0.64 -16.72 -6.26
CA LYS A 219 0.03 -15.50 -6.83
C LYS A 219 -1.41 -15.73 -7.29
N LYS A 220 -1.66 -16.86 -7.97
CA LYS A 220 -3.02 -17.27 -8.38
C LYS A 220 -3.99 -17.42 -7.21
N ASN A 221 -3.55 -18.00 -6.09
CA ASN A 221 -4.38 -18.15 -4.91
C ASN A 221 -4.66 -16.78 -4.26
N LEU A 222 -3.67 -15.88 -4.24
CA LEU A 222 -3.84 -14.50 -3.79
C LEU A 222 -4.91 -13.77 -4.61
N HIS A 223 -4.86 -13.80 -5.95
CA HIS A 223 -5.89 -13.20 -6.81
C HIS A 223 -7.30 -13.74 -6.54
N GLN A 224 -7.43 -15.06 -6.32
CA GLN A 224 -8.73 -15.65 -6.02
C GLN A 224 -9.31 -15.14 -4.70
N THR A 225 -8.49 -14.98 -3.67
CA THR A 225 -8.95 -14.45 -2.39
C THR A 225 -9.27 -12.95 -2.49
N VAL A 226 -8.40 -12.16 -3.12
CA VAL A 226 -8.63 -10.72 -3.35
C VAL A 226 -9.95 -10.48 -4.09
N ARG A 227 -10.23 -11.27 -5.14
CA ARG A 227 -11.51 -11.19 -5.87
C ARG A 227 -12.71 -11.42 -4.95
N ARG A 228 -12.69 -12.49 -4.16
CA ARG A 228 -13.81 -12.79 -3.23
C ARG A 228 -14.02 -11.66 -2.23
N TRP A 229 -12.93 -11.05 -1.78
CA TRP A 229 -12.98 -9.92 -0.87
C TRP A 229 -13.55 -8.66 -1.54
N PHE A 230 -13.14 -8.31 -2.75
CA PHE A 230 -13.74 -7.20 -3.52
C PHE A 230 -15.22 -7.42 -3.79
N ASP A 231 -15.61 -8.65 -4.14
CA ASP A 231 -17.01 -9.02 -4.33
C ASP A 231 -17.83 -8.84 -3.02
N ASN A 232 -17.25 -9.15 -1.86
CA ASN A 232 -17.86 -8.91 -0.55
C ASN A 232 -17.97 -7.42 -0.24
N LEU A 233 -16.88 -6.66 -0.38
CA LEU A 233 -16.85 -5.22 -0.15
C LEU A 233 -17.88 -4.47 -0.99
N SER A 234 -18.02 -4.86 -2.26
CA SER A 234 -18.98 -4.26 -3.18
C SER A 234 -20.42 -4.52 -2.76
N ARG A 235 -20.70 -5.74 -2.25
CA ARG A 235 -22.02 -6.07 -1.68
C ARG A 235 -22.28 -5.26 -0.41
N GLU A 236 -21.34 -5.23 0.53
CA GLU A 236 -21.48 -4.52 1.80
C GLU A 236 -21.64 -3.01 1.60
N THR A 237 -20.88 -2.41 0.69
CA THR A 237 -21.00 -0.98 0.35
C THR A 237 -22.40 -0.65 -0.13
N ARG A 238 -22.98 -1.49 -1.00
CA ARG A 238 -24.33 -1.29 -1.51
C ARG A 238 -25.41 -1.50 -0.45
N ASP A 239 -25.23 -2.50 0.42
CA ASP A 239 -26.29 -2.94 1.33
C ASP A 239 -26.28 -2.19 2.68
N THR A 240 -25.14 -1.61 3.08
CA THR A 240 -24.95 -0.99 4.41
C THR A 240 -24.40 0.44 4.39
N ASP A 241 -24.17 1.02 3.20
CA ASP A 241 -23.52 2.33 3.04
C ASP A 241 -22.15 2.39 3.74
N LEU A 242 -21.35 1.34 3.56
CA LEU A 242 -20.01 1.23 4.16
C LEU A 242 -19.13 2.39 3.66
N PRO A 243 -18.77 3.39 4.48
CA PRO A 243 -18.03 4.55 3.99
C PRO A 243 -16.58 4.19 3.66
N VAL A 244 -15.95 4.93 2.75
CA VAL A 244 -14.51 4.79 2.45
C VAL A 244 -13.68 5.35 3.59
N PHE A 245 -14.07 6.51 4.13
CA PHE A 245 -13.43 7.20 5.24
C PHE A 245 -14.49 8.01 6.02
N ILE A 246 -14.30 8.11 7.33
CA ILE A 246 -15.12 8.86 8.26
C ILE A 246 -14.22 9.91 8.93
N PRO A 247 -14.31 11.18 8.49
CA PRO A 247 -13.65 12.27 9.21
C PRO A 247 -14.14 12.29 10.66
N GLY A 248 -13.23 12.39 11.62
CA GLY A 248 -13.57 12.64 13.02
C GLY A 248 -13.06 13.99 13.49
N GLU A 249 -13.16 14.27 14.80
CA GLU A 249 -12.72 15.53 15.39
C GLU A 249 -11.25 15.86 15.06
N THR A 250 -10.38 14.84 15.04
CA THR A 250 -8.97 14.98 14.65
C THR A 250 -8.78 15.53 13.22
N TYR A 251 -9.76 15.34 12.33
CA TYR A 251 -9.72 15.77 10.93
C TYR A 251 -10.72 16.87 10.60
N SER A 252 -11.55 17.28 11.57
CA SER A 252 -12.57 18.29 11.34
C SER A 252 -11.91 19.65 11.55
N SER A 253 -11.75 20.39 10.46
CA SER A 253 -11.53 21.83 10.58
C SER A 253 -12.79 22.43 11.21
N GLU A 254 -12.76 22.71 12.50
CA GLU A 254 -13.64 23.74 13.04
C GLU A 254 -13.27 25.04 12.33
N ILE A 255 -13.93 25.31 11.21
CA ILE A 255 -14.11 26.66 10.70
C ILE A 255 -15.10 27.32 11.66
N ASP A 256 -14.60 27.71 12.83
CA ASP A 256 -15.33 28.60 13.70
C ASP A 256 -15.01 30.04 13.26
N THR A 257 -15.97 30.60 12.52
CA THR A 257 -16.19 32.01 12.13
C THR A 257 -15.30 32.68 11.08
#